data_AF-A0A6N7KLT1-F1
#
_entry.id   AF-A0A6N7KLT1-F1
#
_cell.length_a   1.000
_cell.length_b   1.000
_cell.length_c   1.000
_cell.angle_alpha   90.00
_cell.angle_beta   90.00
_cell.angle_gamma   90.00
#
_symmetry.space_group_name_H-M   'P 1'
#
loop_
_entity.id
_entity.type
_entity.pdbx_description
1 polymer ?
#
loop_
_entity_poly.entity_id
_entity_poly.type
_entity_poly.pdbx_seq_one_letter_code
_entity_poly.pdbx_strand_id
1 'polypeptide(L)' 'MRAERTAARLAELVELWEAGGLRLEVAGTFPLERAADAHRMVGTGHVRGTVVLAP' A
#
# COMPACT_ATOMS: atom_id res chain seq x y z
N MET A 1 -6.13 -8.57 -16.22
CA MET A 1 -6.09 -7.22 -16.83
C MET A 1 -5.41 -6.29 -15.84
N ARG A 2 -4.36 -5.55 -16.22
CA ARG A 2 -3.69 -4.59 -15.33
C ARG A 2 -4.35 -3.23 -15.50
N ALA A 3 -4.73 -2.58 -14.40
CA ALA A 3 -5.26 -1.22 -14.47
C ALA A 3 -4.20 -0.24 -15.02
N GLU A 4 -4.65 0.74 -15.78
CA GLU A 4 -3.79 1.80 -16.30
C GLU A 4 -3.31 2.70 -15.16
N ARG A 5 -2.02 3.06 -15.18
CA ARG A 5 -1.35 3.81 -14.11
C ARG A 5 -1.24 5.29 -14.49
N THR A 6 -2.37 5.97 -14.58
CA THR A 6 -2.45 7.41 -14.89
C THR A 6 -2.73 8.24 -13.65
N ALA A 7 -2.38 9.54 -13.70
CA ALA A 7 -2.71 10.48 -12.63
C ALA A 7 -4.22 10.63 -12.43
N ALA A 8 -5.01 10.64 -13.51
CA ALA A 8 -6.47 10.71 -13.45
C ALA A 8 -7.06 9.50 -12.71
N ARG A 9 -6.60 8.28 -13.04
CA ARG A 9 -7.04 7.07 -12.35
C ARG A 9 -6.66 7.06 -10.88
N LEU A 10 -5.49 7.60 -10.53
CA LEU A 10 -5.08 7.75 -9.13
C LEU A 10 -6.00 8.74 -8.39
N ALA A 11 -6.37 9.87 -9.02
CA ALA A 11 -7.28 10.84 -8.43
C ALA A 11 -8.65 10.22 -8.11
N GLU A 12 -9.23 9.44 -9.03
CA GLU A 12 -10.47 8.71 -8.79
C GLU A 12 -10.38 7.75 -7.58
N LEU A 13 -9.24 7.08 -7.41
CA LEU A 13 -9.02 6.19 -6.26
C LEU A 13 -8.91 6.97 -4.94
N VAL A 14 -8.31 8.16 -4.96
CA VAL A 14 -8.22 9.04 -3.80
C VAL A 14 -9.62 9.54 -3.41
N GLU A 15 -10.42 10.00 -4.36
CA GLU A 15 -11.81 10.41 -4.11
C GLU A 15 -12.63 9.28 -3.49
N LEU A 16 -12.47 8.05 -3.99
CA LEU A 16 -13.14 6.87 -3.42
C LEU A 16 -12.68 6.56 -1.99
N TRP A 17 -11.40 6.77 -1.68
CA TRP A 17 -10.85 6.61 -0.34
C TRP A 17 -11.38 7.68 0.62
N GLU A 18 -11.40 8.94 0.20
CA GLU A 18 -11.94 10.07 0.97
C GLU A 18 -13.43 9.91 1.26
N ALA A 19 -14.20 9.40 0.29
CA ALA A 19 -15.61 9.07 0.45
C ALA A 19 -15.88 7.82 1.32
N GLY A 20 -14.83 7.14 1.79
CA GLY A 20 -14.92 5.91 2.60
C GLY A 20 -15.30 4.66 1.81
N GLY A 21 -15.36 4.74 0.48
CA GLY A 21 -15.64 3.62 -0.43
C GLY A 21 -14.42 2.72 -0.70
N LEU A 22 -13.22 3.18 -0.35
CA LEU A 22 -11.98 2.40 -0.41
C LEU A 22 -11.29 2.41 0.96
N ARG A 23 -11.02 1.23 1.53
CA ARG A 23 -10.26 1.06 2.76
C ARG A 23 -8.93 0.39 2.47
N LEU A 24 -7.84 1.05 2.86
CA LEU A 24 -6.49 0.50 2.78
C LEU A 24 -6.15 -0.16 4.12
N GLU A 25 -5.89 -1.46 4.11
CA GLU A 25 -5.36 -2.17 5.27
C GLU A 25 -3.84 -2.03 5.29
N VAL A 26 -3.29 -1.41 6.33
CA VAL A 26 -1.85 -1.35 6.53
C VAL A 26 -1.42 -2.58 7.33
N ALA A 27 -0.69 -3.47 6.67
CA ALA A 27 -0.18 -4.71 7.28
C ALA A 27 0.96 -4.45 8.27
N GLY A 28 1.68 -3.35 8.07
CA GLY A 28 2.77 -2.92 8.95
C GLY A 28 3.46 -1.67 8.41
N THR A 29 4.03 -0.90 9.34
CA THR A 29 4.84 0.28 9.05
C THR A 29 6.22 0.08 9.65
N PHE A 30 7.26 0.24 8.82
CA PHE A 30 8.65 0.08 9.23
C PHE A 30 9.39 1.39 8.99
N PRO A 31 10.31 1.80 9.88
CA PRO A 31 11.21 2.91 9.57
C PRO A 31 12.12 2.51 8.39
N LEU A 32 12.61 3.50 7.64
CA LEU A 32 13.36 3.27 6.41
C LEU A 32 14.62 2.41 6.64
N GLU A 33 15.29 2.58 7.79
CA GLU A 33 16.46 1.79 8.20
C GLU A 33 16.15 0.30 8.35
N ARG A 34 14.86 -0.05 8.53
CA ARG A 34 14.36 -1.43 8.66
C ARG A 34 13.65 -1.92 7.40
N ALA A 35 13.90 -1.33 6.23
CA ALA A 35 13.33 -1.80 4.97
C ALA A 35 13.59 -3.30 4.68
N ALA A 36 14.72 -3.83 5.14
CA ALA A 36 15.02 -5.27 5.02
C ALA A 36 13.99 -6.14 5.76
N ASP A 37 13.46 -5.68 6.89
CA ASP A 37 12.46 -6.42 7.68
C ASP A 37 11.10 -6.40 6.98
N ALA A 38 10.71 -5.23 6.46
CA ALA A 38 9.53 -5.08 5.62
C ALA A 38 9.59 -6.02 4.39
N HIS A 39 10.74 -6.10 3.74
CA HIS A 39 10.93 -6.98 2.58
C HIS A 39 10.85 -8.46 2.94
N ARG A 40 11.43 -8.88 4.08
CA ARG A 40 11.28 -10.26 4.57
C ARG A 40 9.82 -10.60 4.87
N MET A 41 9.06 -9.66 5.44
CA MET A 41 7.63 -9.84 5.69
C MET A 41 6.86 -10.08 4.40
N VAL A 42 7.04 -9.23 3.38
CA VAL A 42 6.40 -9.39 2.06
C VAL A 42 6.83 -10.70 1.37
N GLY A 43 8.10 -11.08 1.52
CA GLY A 43 8.65 -12.33 0.97
C GLY A 43 7.98 -13.61 1.48
N THR A 44 7.24 -13.56 2.60
CA THR A 44 6.47 -14.70 3.10
C THR A 44 5.25 -15.05 2.23
N GLY A 45 4.83 -14.15 1.33
CA GLY A 45 3.69 -14.37 0.41
C GLY A 45 2.30 -14.34 1.05
N HIS A 46 2.20 -14.16 2.38
CA HIS A 46 0.94 -14.21 3.14
C HIS A 46 0.56 -12.87 3.78
N VAL A 47 1.21 -11.77 3.39
CA VAL A 47 0.88 -10.44 3.89
C VAL A 47 -0.49 -10.01 3.38
N ARG A 48 -1.41 -9.71 4.30
CA ARG A 48 -2.70 -9.09 3.99
C ARG A 48 -2.59 -7.59 4.24
N GLY A 49 -2.81 -6.80 3.20
CA GLY A 49 -2.68 -5.35 3.24
C GLY A 49 -1.35 -4.83 2.69
N THR A 50 -1.14 -3.52 2.83
CA THR A 50 0.01 -2.79 2.33
C THR A 50 1.07 -2.62 3.42
N VAL A 51 2.34 -2.76 3.03
CA VAL A 51 3.48 -2.46 3.90
C VAL A 51 4.01 -1.07 3.58
N VAL A 52 4.18 -0.24 4.61
CA VAL A 52 4.61 1.15 4.47
C VAL A 52 6.02 1.31 5.03
N LEU A 53 6.86 2.07 4.33
CA LEU A 53 8.12 2.58 4.88
C LEU A 53 7.90 4.03 5.28
N ALA A 54 8.21 4.34 6.54
CA ALA A 54 8.18 5.69 7.07
C ALA A 54 9.61 6.28 7.13
N PRO A 55 9.77 7.61 7.01
CA PRO A 55 11.06 8.27 7.20
C PRO A 55 11.62 8.09 8.61
#